data_AF-A0A935NP43-F1
#
_entry.id   AF-A0A935NP43-F1
#
_cell.length_a   1.000
_cell.length_b   1.000
_cell.length_c   1.000
_cell.angle_alpha   90.00
_cell.angle_beta   90.00
_cell.angle_gamma   90.00
#
_symmetry.space_group_name_H-M   'P 1'
#
loop_
_entity.id
_entity.type
_entity.pdbx_description
1 polymer ?
#
loop_
_entity_poly.entity_id
_entity_poly.type
_entity_poly.pdbx_seq_one_letter_code
_entity_poly.pdbx_strand_id
1 'polypeptide(L)'
;MVSRRNFLGGASAVAAAVSTATVGKAAMAALPEPVLQTRPDTMPPLVPPTGRPYNPVVTLNGWTLPWRMNAGVKEFHLVAEPVVREMSPGFKAHLWGYNGQSPGPTIEVVEGDRVRIFVTNRLPEVHSVHWHGQRLPNGMDGVTGLTQPGIPPGKTFVYEFVARRPGNFMYHPHADEMVQMAMGLYGMWVTHPNAKHPLIDEVDRDFCFLLNAFDIEPGSATPKVMTMLDFNLWAWNSRAFPGIDPLVVRKNDKVRFRIGNLTMTNHPIHLHGHEFFITGTDGGPTPKSARWPEITADIAVGQMRQLEFVADEEGDWAMHCHKSHHTMNAMGHDVPTMIGVDHRAVARQITGLVPDYMVMGERGMHDMTEMQMPLPDNTAPMMTGTGPFGAVGMGGMFSVLKVRRDQPHGDYRDPGWFKHPPGTVAYEWTGTLAEAPRGGPPAAAKAAVEVQVRKPGAGHGHH
;
A
#
# COMPACT_ATOMS: atom_id res chain seq x y z
N MET A 1 24.45 9.47 -85.84
CA MET A 1 25.71 9.44 -85.06
C MET A 1 25.46 10.13 -83.72
N VAL A 2 25.88 9.47 -82.63
CA VAL A 2 25.77 9.90 -81.24
C VAL A 2 26.89 10.89 -80.89
N SER A 3 26.60 11.91 -80.06
CA SER A 3 27.50 12.39 -78.98
C SER A 3 26.72 13.43 -78.14
N ARG A 4 26.28 13.16 -76.91
CA ARG A 4 26.96 13.04 -75.60
C ARG A 4 27.53 14.35 -75.02
N ARG A 5 26.87 14.75 -73.92
CA ARG A 5 27.33 15.43 -72.68
C ARG A 5 27.22 16.96 -72.55
N ASN A 6 26.27 17.31 -71.66
CA ASN A 6 26.35 18.20 -70.49
C ASN A 6 26.63 19.69 -70.77
N PHE A 7 25.99 20.65 -70.10
CA PHE A 7 26.13 20.84 -68.65
C PHE A 7 25.37 22.11 -68.23
N LEU A 8 24.61 22.01 -67.13
CA LEU A 8 24.16 23.02 -66.15
C LEU A 8 23.49 24.35 -66.58
N GLY A 9 22.42 24.70 -65.84
CA GLY A 9 22.26 26.08 -65.36
C GLY A 9 20.85 26.64 -65.21
N GLY A 10 20.23 26.46 -64.04
CA GLY A 10 19.60 27.57 -63.29
C GLY A 10 18.21 28.11 -63.67
N ALA A 11 17.24 27.75 -62.81
CA ALA A 11 16.27 28.64 -62.13
C ALA A 11 15.13 29.36 -62.90
N SER A 12 13.88 29.00 -62.57
CA SER A 12 12.77 29.88 -62.06
C SER A 12 11.41 29.19 -62.31
N ALA A 13 10.69 28.62 -61.33
CA ALA A 13 9.96 29.20 -60.19
C ALA A 13 8.41 29.21 -60.42
N VAL A 14 7.70 28.40 -59.61
CA VAL A 14 6.35 28.64 -58.98
C VAL A 14 5.13 28.61 -59.92
N ALA A 15 3.96 27.99 -59.70
CA ALA A 15 3.23 27.18 -58.70
C ALA A 15 2.06 26.52 -59.51
N ALA A 16 1.30 25.50 -59.11
CA ALA A 16 0.82 25.10 -57.81
C ALA A 16 0.45 23.61 -57.87
N ALA A 17 0.99 22.82 -56.96
CA ALA A 17 0.40 21.53 -56.62
C ALA A 17 -0.03 21.65 -55.15
N VAL A 18 -1.33 21.60 -54.93
CA VAL A 18 -1.91 21.37 -53.60
C VAL A 18 -1.42 19.99 -53.17
N SER A 19 -0.30 19.94 -52.45
CA SER A 19 0.06 18.77 -51.68
C SER A 19 -0.90 18.71 -50.51
N THR A 20 -1.95 17.92 -50.66
CA THR A 20 -2.63 17.31 -49.52
C THR A 20 -1.54 16.57 -48.74
N ALA A 21 -1.00 17.24 -47.72
CA ALA A 21 -0.13 16.62 -46.75
C ALA A 21 -0.96 15.53 -46.09
N THR A 22 -0.80 14.30 -46.58
CA THR A 22 -1.17 13.09 -45.86
C THR A 22 -0.32 13.11 -44.60
N VAL A 23 -0.86 13.69 -43.53
CA VAL A 23 -0.32 13.53 -42.19
C VAL A 23 -0.39 12.04 -41.92
N GLY A 24 0.72 11.35 -42.12
CA GLY A 24 0.82 9.93 -41.86
C GLY A 24 0.42 9.69 -40.40
N LYS A 25 -0.37 8.65 -40.14
CA LYS A 25 -0.77 8.23 -38.79
C LYS A 25 0.43 8.08 -37.83
N ALA A 26 1.64 7.92 -38.35
CA ALA A 26 2.89 7.86 -37.60
C ALA A 26 3.31 9.19 -36.93
N ALA A 27 2.82 10.34 -37.39
CA ALA A 27 3.16 11.65 -36.82
C ALA A 27 2.23 12.12 -35.69
N MET A 28 1.19 11.34 -35.32
CA MET A 28 0.14 11.75 -34.37
C MET A 28 0.21 11.14 -32.96
N ALA A 29 1.22 10.34 -32.61
CA ALA A 29 1.52 10.02 -31.21
C ALA A 29 2.93 9.43 -31.08
N ALA A 30 3.94 10.26 -30.86
CA ALA A 30 5.18 9.75 -30.26
C ALA A 30 4.83 9.15 -28.89
N LEU A 31 5.32 7.95 -28.57
CA LEU A 31 5.20 7.37 -27.23
C LEU A 31 5.64 8.45 -26.20
N PRO A 32 4.86 8.75 -25.14
CA PRO A 32 5.32 9.67 -24.10
C PRO A 32 6.62 9.14 -23.50
N GLU A 33 7.50 10.01 -23.01
CA GLU A 33 8.66 9.53 -22.26
C GLU A 33 8.19 9.00 -20.89
N PRO A 34 8.66 7.82 -20.43
CA PRO A 34 8.26 7.30 -19.14
C PRO A 34 8.93 8.11 -18.03
N VAL A 35 8.12 8.68 -17.15
CA VAL A 35 8.61 9.26 -15.89
C VAL A 35 8.84 8.13 -14.90
N LEU A 36 9.99 8.13 -14.23
CA LEU A 36 10.36 7.15 -13.21
C LEU A 36 10.54 7.86 -11.86
N GLN A 37 10.22 7.17 -10.77
CA GLN A 37 10.50 7.63 -9.41
C GLN A 37 10.89 6.41 -8.59
N THR A 38 12.04 6.45 -7.94
CA THR A 38 12.61 5.31 -7.20
C THR A 38 12.68 5.55 -5.68
N ARG A 39 12.39 6.77 -5.23
CA ARG A 39 12.41 7.11 -3.80
C ARG A 39 11.26 6.44 -3.05
N PRO A 40 11.47 6.00 -1.80
CA PRO A 40 10.43 5.37 -0.99
C PRO A 40 9.51 6.36 -0.26
N ASP A 41 9.84 7.65 -0.28
CA ASP A 41 9.10 8.68 0.44
C ASP A 41 7.75 8.99 -0.21
N THR A 42 6.80 9.50 0.57
CA THR A 42 5.56 10.09 0.06
C THR A 42 5.89 11.32 -0.78
N MET A 43 5.56 11.28 -2.07
CA MET A 43 5.73 12.45 -2.94
C MET A 43 4.54 13.42 -2.79
N PRO A 44 4.77 14.73 -2.96
CA PRO A 44 3.68 15.70 -3.00
C PRO A 44 2.63 15.35 -4.08
N PRO A 45 1.35 15.69 -3.85
CA PRO A 45 0.28 15.45 -4.81
C PRO A 45 0.54 16.20 -6.13
N LEU A 46 0.23 15.55 -7.26
CA LEU A 46 0.35 16.18 -8.58
C LEU A 46 -0.85 17.09 -8.84
N VAL A 47 -0.67 18.40 -8.63
CA VAL A 47 -1.71 19.40 -8.92
C VAL A 47 -1.77 19.68 -10.42
N PRO A 48 -2.91 19.44 -11.10
CA PRO A 48 -3.04 19.74 -12.52
C PRO A 48 -2.90 21.24 -12.80
N PRO A 49 -2.16 21.65 -13.86
CA PRO A 49 -2.01 23.07 -14.21
C PRO A 49 -3.31 23.69 -14.75
N THR A 50 -4.32 22.87 -15.05
CA THR A 50 -5.57 23.26 -15.70
C THR A 50 -6.67 23.70 -14.72
N GLY A 51 -6.38 23.79 -13.42
CA GLY A 51 -7.34 24.29 -12.42
C GLY A 51 -8.60 23.41 -12.27
N ARG A 52 -8.49 22.11 -12.55
CA ARG A 52 -9.62 21.19 -12.41
C ARG A 52 -10.12 21.13 -10.95
N PRO A 53 -11.44 21.03 -10.71
CA PRO A 53 -12.03 21.18 -9.38
C PRO A 53 -11.92 19.90 -8.56
N TYR A 54 -10.72 19.38 -8.36
CA TYR A 54 -10.48 18.27 -7.44
C TYR A 54 -9.22 18.51 -6.61
N ASN A 55 -9.26 18.05 -5.36
CA ASN A 55 -8.08 17.98 -4.49
C ASN A 55 -7.33 16.69 -4.85
N PRO A 56 -6.09 16.77 -5.36
CA PRO A 56 -5.37 15.56 -5.76
C PRO A 56 -5.07 14.68 -4.54
N VAL A 57 -5.04 13.37 -4.76
CA VAL A 57 -4.78 12.41 -3.69
C VAL A 57 -3.28 12.31 -3.38
N VAL A 58 -2.95 12.05 -2.11
CA VAL A 58 -1.60 11.72 -1.68
C VAL A 58 -1.46 10.21 -1.58
N THR A 59 -0.57 9.65 -2.38
CA THR A 59 -0.25 8.22 -2.31
C THR A 59 0.82 8.02 -1.24
N LEU A 60 0.47 7.38 -0.12
CA LEU A 60 1.40 7.19 1.00
C LEU A 60 2.65 6.41 0.53
N ASN A 61 3.85 6.90 0.80
CA ASN A 61 5.11 6.31 0.30
C ASN A 61 5.10 6.06 -1.23
N GLY A 62 4.37 6.87 -1.99
CA GLY A 62 4.21 6.72 -3.44
C GLY A 62 4.02 8.06 -4.12
N TRP A 63 3.48 8.03 -5.34
CA TRP A 63 3.35 9.22 -6.19
C TRP A 63 2.27 9.06 -7.26
N THR A 64 1.84 10.16 -7.87
CA THR A 64 0.83 10.18 -8.94
C THR A 64 1.50 10.14 -10.30
N LEU A 65 1.01 9.30 -11.21
CA LEU A 65 1.55 9.14 -12.56
C LEU A 65 1.30 10.40 -13.40
N PRO A 66 2.36 11.05 -13.92
CA PRO A 66 2.23 12.20 -14.79
C PRO A 66 1.58 11.83 -16.11
N TRP A 67 0.94 12.82 -16.72
CA TRP A 67 0.22 12.67 -17.97
C TRP A 67 0.38 13.93 -18.82
N ARG A 68 0.07 13.79 -20.11
CA ARG A 68 -0.04 14.91 -21.04
C ARG A 68 -1.40 14.89 -21.74
N MET A 69 -1.90 16.05 -22.15
CA MET A 69 -3.02 16.10 -23.09
C MET A 69 -2.51 15.93 -24.52
N ASN A 70 -3.15 15.06 -25.29
CA ASN A 70 -2.96 14.96 -26.74
C ASN A 70 -4.32 14.84 -27.44
N ALA A 71 -4.70 15.85 -28.22
CA ALA A 71 -5.97 15.88 -28.97
C ALA A 71 -7.21 15.52 -28.13
N GLY A 72 -7.31 16.06 -26.91
CA GLY A 72 -8.43 15.79 -26.00
C GLY A 72 -8.37 14.45 -25.27
N VAL A 73 -7.27 13.69 -25.41
CA VAL A 73 -7.01 12.43 -24.71
C VAL A 73 -5.94 12.62 -23.67
N LYS A 74 -6.19 12.13 -22.44
CA LYS A 74 -5.24 12.14 -21.33
C LYS A 74 -4.30 10.95 -21.48
N GLU A 75 -3.06 11.21 -21.86
CA GLU A 75 -2.06 10.18 -22.15
C GLU A 75 -1.15 9.92 -20.96
N PHE A 76 -0.99 8.64 -20.62
CA PHE A 76 -0.11 8.13 -19.57
C PHE A 76 0.89 7.12 -20.16
N HIS A 77 2.07 7.00 -19.56
CA HIS A 77 3.02 5.94 -19.87
C HIS A 77 3.36 5.15 -18.61
N LEU A 78 2.88 3.91 -18.59
CA LEU A 78 3.09 2.95 -17.52
C LEU A 78 4.13 1.92 -17.97
N VAL A 79 5.12 1.64 -17.15
CA VAL A 79 6.23 0.73 -17.50
C VAL A 79 6.37 -0.34 -16.43
N ALA A 80 6.04 -1.59 -16.75
CA ALA A 80 6.26 -2.72 -15.86
C ALA A 80 7.73 -3.14 -15.90
N GLU A 81 8.42 -3.18 -14.77
CA GLU A 81 9.85 -3.49 -14.70
C GLU A 81 10.27 -4.08 -13.34
N PRO A 82 11.41 -4.79 -13.26
CA PRO A 82 12.02 -5.13 -11.98
C PRO A 82 12.46 -3.87 -11.21
N VAL A 83 12.20 -3.84 -9.90
CA VAL A 83 12.50 -2.71 -9.01
C VAL A 83 13.13 -3.19 -7.72
N VAL A 84 13.91 -2.33 -7.08
CA VAL A 84 14.40 -2.53 -5.71
C VAL A 84 13.65 -1.58 -4.80
N ARG A 85 12.93 -2.13 -3.82
CA ARG A 85 12.13 -1.35 -2.86
C ARG A 85 12.71 -1.51 -1.47
N GLU A 86 13.12 -0.41 -0.85
CA GLU A 86 13.34 -0.43 0.59
C GLU A 86 11.98 -0.57 1.27
N MET A 87 11.76 -1.64 2.04
CA MET A 87 10.49 -1.88 2.74
C MET A 87 10.50 -1.24 4.13
N SER A 88 11.64 -1.28 4.82
CA SER A 88 11.89 -0.60 6.09
C SER A 88 13.38 -0.23 6.17
N PRO A 89 13.81 0.67 7.07
CA PRO A 89 15.23 1.03 7.17
C PRO A 89 16.13 -0.20 7.26
N GLY A 90 17.07 -0.34 6.32
CA GLY A 90 18.02 -1.47 6.27
C GLY A 90 17.48 -2.76 5.63
N PHE A 91 16.23 -2.80 5.18
CA PHE A 91 15.61 -3.95 4.53
C PHE A 91 15.07 -3.60 3.15
N LYS A 92 15.57 -4.28 2.11
CA LYS A 92 15.23 -4.11 0.70
C LYS A 92 14.68 -5.39 0.10
N ALA A 93 13.69 -5.25 -0.75
CA ALA A 93 13.12 -6.32 -1.55
C ALA A 93 13.34 -6.08 -3.05
N HIS A 94 13.61 -7.16 -3.79
CA HIS A 94 13.59 -7.22 -5.24
C HIS A 94 12.18 -7.57 -5.67
N LEU A 95 11.46 -6.56 -6.16
CA LEU A 95 10.04 -6.62 -6.51
C LEU A 95 9.88 -6.35 -8.01
N TRP A 96 8.67 -6.52 -8.51
CA TRP A 96 8.25 -5.99 -9.80
C TRP A 96 7.30 -4.83 -9.57
N GLY A 97 7.52 -3.75 -10.31
CA GLY A 97 6.84 -2.49 -10.11
C GLY A 97 6.48 -1.81 -11.41
N TYR A 98 5.81 -0.67 -11.28
CA TYR A 98 5.59 0.23 -12.40
C TYR A 98 6.38 1.53 -12.19
N ASN A 99 7.06 1.98 -13.24
CA ASN A 99 7.73 3.28 -13.29
C ASN A 99 8.75 3.49 -12.13
N GLY A 100 9.53 2.45 -11.83
CA GLY A 100 10.57 2.48 -10.79
C GLY A 100 10.11 2.15 -9.36
N GLN A 101 8.83 1.83 -9.12
CA GLN A 101 8.31 1.54 -7.78
C GLN A 101 7.29 0.39 -7.71
N SER A 102 7.24 -0.26 -6.55
CA SER A 102 6.17 -1.17 -6.12
C SER A 102 5.54 -0.63 -4.83
N PRO A 103 4.21 -0.46 -4.77
CA PRO A 103 3.28 -0.39 -5.91
C PRO A 103 3.68 0.67 -6.93
N GLY A 104 3.09 0.57 -8.11
CA GLY A 104 3.16 1.58 -9.14
C GLY A 104 2.48 2.91 -8.76
N PRO A 105 2.70 3.95 -9.55
CA PRO A 105 2.12 5.27 -9.29
C PRO A 105 0.59 5.28 -9.40
N THR A 106 -0.06 6.13 -8.61
CA THR A 106 -1.51 6.34 -8.70
C THR A 106 -1.89 7.00 -10.02
N ILE A 107 -2.83 6.42 -10.74
CA ILE A 107 -3.42 7.03 -11.92
C ILE A 107 -4.62 7.87 -11.47
N GLU A 108 -4.52 9.18 -11.59
CA GLU A 108 -5.60 10.12 -11.28
C GLU A 108 -6.27 10.65 -12.55
N VAL A 109 -7.59 10.55 -12.62
CA VAL A 109 -8.42 11.01 -13.74
C VAL A 109 -9.68 11.69 -13.22
N VAL A 110 -10.38 12.40 -14.08
CA VAL A 110 -11.70 12.96 -13.79
C VAL A 110 -12.74 12.20 -14.60
N GLU A 111 -13.92 11.99 -14.03
CA GLU A 111 -15.07 11.41 -14.71
C GLU A 111 -15.31 12.09 -16.07
N GLY A 112 -15.40 11.27 -17.12
CA GLY A 112 -15.54 11.71 -18.51
C GLY A 112 -14.21 11.87 -19.26
N ASP A 113 -13.06 11.81 -18.59
CA ASP A 113 -11.76 11.81 -19.28
C ASP A 113 -11.67 10.61 -20.23
N ARG A 114 -11.32 10.88 -21.50
CA ARG A 114 -10.80 9.85 -22.41
C ARG A 114 -9.32 9.65 -22.09
N VAL A 115 -8.99 8.46 -21.65
CA VAL A 115 -7.64 8.07 -21.24
C VAL A 115 -7.00 7.22 -22.31
N ARG A 116 -5.69 7.38 -22.52
CA ARG A 116 -4.85 6.50 -23.31
C ARG A 116 -3.61 6.15 -22.51
N ILE A 117 -3.40 4.86 -22.25
CA ILE A 117 -2.33 4.38 -21.40
C ILE A 117 -1.45 3.48 -22.25
N PHE A 118 -0.23 3.95 -22.47
CA PHE A 118 0.82 3.16 -23.09
C PHE A 118 1.43 2.29 -21.99
N VAL A 119 1.35 0.97 -22.13
CA VAL A 119 1.92 0.02 -21.18
C VAL A 119 3.10 -0.67 -21.83
N THR A 120 4.31 -0.34 -21.37
CA THR A 120 5.56 -0.99 -21.82
C THR A 120 5.93 -2.11 -20.85
N ASN A 121 6.14 -3.31 -21.39
CA ASN A 121 6.59 -4.45 -20.61
C ASN A 121 8.14 -4.56 -20.67
N ARG A 122 8.83 -4.37 -19.55
CA ARG A 122 10.26 -4.64 -19.37
C ARG A 122 10.53 -5.84 -18.45
N LEU A 123 9.50 -6.61 -18.11
CA LEU A 123 9.62 -7.87 -17.38
C LEU A 123 10.18 -8.96 -18.29
N PRO A 124 10.76 -10.04 -17.72
CA PRO A 124 11.25 -11.18 -18.49
C PRO A 124 10.14 -12.07 -19.07
N GLU A 125 8.87 -11.78 -18.76
CA GLU A 125 7.72 -12.62 -19.14
C GLU A 125 6.54 -11.80 -19.70
N VAL A 126 5.45 -12.49 -20.06
CA VAL A 126 4.26 -11.86 -20.65
C VAL A 126 3.53 -11.01 -19.61
N HIS A 127 3.04 -9.84 -20.02
CA HIS A 127 2.35 -8.93 -19.12
C HIS A 127 0.99 -8.49 -19.67
N SER A 128 0.09 -8.04 -18.82
CA SER A 128 -1.13 -7.31 -19.18
C SER A 128 -1.56 -6.47 -17.98
N VAL A 129 -2.52 -5.56 -18.14
CA VAL A 129 -3.01 -4.74 -17.03
C VAL A 129 -4.52 -4.75 -17.02
N HIS A 130 -5.10 -5.33 -15.98
CA HIS A 130 -6.51 -5.21 -15.64
C HIS A 130 -6.77 -3.95 -14.82
N TRP A 131 -7.86 -3.24 -15.17
CA TRP A 131 -8.25 -1.98 -14.56
C TRP A 131 -9.38 -2.21 -13.56
N HIS A 132 -9.03 -2.78 -12.41
CA HIS A 132 -9.95 -3.27 -11.39
C HIS A 132 -11.04 -2.25 -11.02
N GLY A 133 -12.29 -2.59 -11.37
CA GLY A 133 -13.49 -1.78 -11.09
C GLY A 133 -13.83 -0.72 -12.15
N GLN A 134 -13.01 -0.55 -13.20
CA GLN A 134 -13.34 0.32 -14.34
C GLN A 134 -14.45 -0.26 -15.21
N ARG A 135 -15.28 0.63 -15.75
CA ARG A 135 -16.31 0.27 -16.74
C ARG A 135 -15.81 0.66 -18.12
N LEU A 136 -15.25 -0.31 -18.85
CA LEU A 136 -14.53 -0.11 -20.10
C LEU A 136 -15.04 -1.02 -21.23
N PRO A 137 -14.70 -0.76 -22.51
CA PRO A 137 -14.94 -1.73 -23.58
C PRO A 137 -14.23 -3.04 -23.28
N ASN A 138 -14.89 -4.19 -23.49
CA ASN A 138 -14.37 -5.50 -23.07
C ASN A 138 -12.94 -5.79 -23.58
N GLY A 139 -12.60 -5.39 -24.82
CA GLY A 139 -11.24 -5.57 -25.36
C GLY A 139 -10.13 -4.72 -24.70
N MET A 140 -10.47 -3.84 -23.75
CA MET A 140 -9.52 -3.02 -22.98
C MET A 140 -9.35 -3.53 -21.55
N ASP A 141 -9.91 -4.70 -21.21
CA ASP A 141 -10.00 -5.19 -19.84
C ASP A 141 -8.72 -5.84 -19.30
N GLY A 142 -7.75 -6.17 -20.16
CA GLY A 142 -6.45 -6.64 -19.69
C GLY A 142 -6.32 -8.13 -19.37
N VAL A 143 -7.35 -8.96 -19.57
CA VAL A 143 -7.29 -10.39 -19.28
C VAL A 143 -6.65 -11.14 -20.45
N THR A 144 -5.43 -11.65 -20.25
CA THR A 144 -4.69 -12.35 -21.31
C THR A 144 -5.41 -13.62 -21.74
N GLY A 145 -5.59 -13.80 -23.05
CA GLY A 145 -6.25 -14.98 -23.64
C GLY A 145 -7.78 -14.90 -23.67
N LEU A 146 -8.39 -14.01 -22.87
CA LEU A 146 -9.84 -13.79 -22.88
C LEU A 146 -10.21 -12.51 -23.64
N THR A 147 -9.69 -11.36 -23.20
CA THR A 147 -10.08 -10.05 -23.74
C THR A 147 -9.00 -9.44 -24.64
N GLN A 148 -7.75 -9.90 -24.52
CA GLN A 148 -6.63 -9.47 -25.38
C GLN A 148 -5.49 -10.50 -25.42
N PRO A 149 -4.56 -10.39 -26.39
CA PRO A 149 -3.24 -11.00 -26.29
C PRO A 149 -2.41 -10.39 -25.15
N GLY A 150 -1.52 -11.20 -24.57
CA GLY A 150 -0.53 -10.69 -23.62
C GLY A 150 0.50 -9.79 -24.30
N ILE A 151 1.05 -8.84 -23.54
CA ILE A 151 2.10 -7.92 -23.95
C ILE A 151 3.45 -8.65 -23.83
N PRO A 152 4.13 -9.00 -24.94
CA PRO A 152 5.42 -9.69 -24.85
C PRO A 152 6.52 -8.79 -24.25
N PRO A 153 7.61 -9.37 -23.71
CA PRO A 153 8.77 -8.61 -23.26
C PRO A 153 9.26 -7.60 -24.32
N GLY A 154 9.55 -6.38 -23.87
CA GLY A 154 10.01 -5.27 -24.69
C GLY A 154 8.94 -4.63 -25.58
N LYS A 155 7.67 -5.08 -25.52
CA LYS A 155 6.58 -4.51 -26.32
C LYS A 155 5.76 -3.51 -25.52
N THR A 156 5.07 -2.64 -26.25
CA THR A 156 4.16 -1.64 -25.69
C THR A 156 2.78 -1.83 -26.28
N PHE A 157 1.77 -1.94 -25.43
CA PHE A 157 0.35 -1.98 -25.84
C PHE A 157 -0.34 -0.70 -25.38
N VAL A 158 -1.50 -0.40 -25.99
CA VAL A 158 -2.26 0.81 -25.70
C VAL A 158 -3.65 0.43 -25.21
N TYR A 159 -4.01 0.93 -24.03
CA TYR A 159 -5.36 0.87 -23.49
C TYR A 159 -6.02 2.22 -23.68
N GLU A 160 -7.21 2.26 -24.27
CA GLU A 160 -7.91 3.52 -24.51
C GLU A 160 -9.41 3.39 -24.19
N PHE A 161 -9.88 4.16 -23.23
CA PHE A 161 -11.29 4.14 -22.79
C PHE A 161 -11.67 5.47 -22.14
N VAL A 162 -12.92 5.58 -21.70
CA VAL A 162 -13.43 6.75 -20.96
C VAL A 162 -13.60 6.37 -19.50
N ALA A 163 -13.13 7.19 -18.57
CA ALA A 163 -13.36 7.03 -17.14
C ALA A 163 -14.82 7.37 -16.81
N ARG A 164 -15.70 6.36 -16.76
CA ARG A 164 -17.18 6.58 -16.79
C ARG A 164 -17.82 6.95 -15.46
N ARG A 165 -17.12 6.80 -14.33
CA ARG A 165 -17.69 7.03 -13.00
C ARG A 165 -16.61 7.42 -11.99
N PRO A 166 -16.93 8.28 -11.01
CA PRO A 166 -16.02 8.54 -9.91
C PRO A 166 -15.91 7.32 -9.00
N GLY A 167 -14.76 7.18 -8.33
CA GLY A 167 -14.52 6.09 -7.41
C GLY A 167 -13.05 5.82 -7.11
N ASN A 168 -12.86 4.79 -6.31
CA ASN A 168 -11.58 4.24 -5.87
C ASN A 168 -11.40 2.90 -6.57
N PHE A 169 -10.31 2.76 -7.29
CA PHE A 169 -10.04 1.62 -8.13
C PHE A 169 -8.57 1.23 -8.00
N MET A 170 -8.22 0.10 -8.59
CA MET A 170 -6.85 -0.41 -8.61
C MET A 170 -6.52 -0.81 -10.05
N TYR A 171 -5.25 -1.06 -10.32
CA TYR A 171 -4.84 -1.74 -11.54
C TYR A 171 -3.79 -2.78 -11.18
N HIS A 172 -3.86 -3.94 -11.84
CA HIS A 172 -2.96 -5.05 -11.56
C HIS A 172 -2.84 -5.98 -12.79
N PRO A 173 -1.81 -6.83 -12.84
CA PRO A 173 -1.63 -7.78 -13.91
C PRO A 173 -2.73 -8.81 -13.98
N HIS A 174 -2.95 -9.33 -15.19
CA HIS A 174 -3.83 -10.48 -15.44
C HIS A 174 -3.27 -11.39 -16.55
N ALA A 175 -1.93 -11.46 -16.63
CA ALA A 175 -1.18 -12.33 -17.53
C ALA A 175 -0.58 -13.52 -16.76
N ASP A 176 0.29 -13.24 -15.80
CA ASP A 176 0.71 -14.18 -14.74
C ASP A 176 0.42 -13.52 -13.39
N GLU A 177 -0.83 -13.63 -12.95
CA GLU A 177 -1.29 -13.01 -11.72
C GLU A 177 -0.52 -13.54 -10.51
N MET A 178 -0.24 -14.86 -10.50
CA MET A 178 0.45 -15.53 -9.41
C MET A 178 1.82 -14.94 -9.14
N VAL A 179 2.69 -14.87 -10.17
CA VAL A 179 4.05 -14.35 -9.99
C VAL A 179 4.02 -12.84 -9.86
N GLN A 180 3.32 -12.14 -10.75
CA GLN A 180 3.44 -10.69 -10.85
C GLN A 180 2.83 -9.97 -9.64
N MET A 181 1.69 -10.44 -9.10
CA MET A 181 1.13 -9.86 -7.89
C MET A 181 1.93 -10.24 -6.64
N ALA A 182 2.44 -11.47 -6.53
CA ALA A 182 3.31 -11.86 -5.42
C ALA A 182 4.62 -11.05 -5.39
N MET A 183 5.09 -10.61 -6.56
CA MET A 183 6.23 -9.70 -6.71
C MET A 183 5.87 -8.23 -6.49
N GLY A 184 4.62 -7.88 -6.16
CA GLY A 184 4.21 -6.52 -5.81
C GLY A 184 3.79 -5.62 -6.97
N LEU A 185 3.49 -6.18 -8.15
CA LEU A 185 3.14 -5.42 -9.35
C LEU A 185 1.66 -5.06 -9.35
N TYR A 186 1.30 -3.88 -8.84
CA TYR A 186 -0.05 -3.31 -8.88
C TYR A 186 0.02 -1.81 -8.55
N GLY A 187 -1.08 -1.08 -8.69
CA GLY A 187 -1.15 0.32 -8.27
C GLY A 187 -2.59 0.82 -8.14
N MET A 188 -2.70 2.08 -7.71
CA MET A 188 -3.98 2.72 -7.43
C MET A 188 -4.54 3.45 -8.65
N TRP A 189 -5.86 3.52 -8.74
CA TRP A 189 -6.56 4.37 -9.70
C TRP A 189 -7.64 5.18 -8.99
N VAL A 190 -7.63 6.50 -9.16
CA VAL A 190 -8.66 7.38 -8.58
C VAL A 190 -9.36 8.14 -9.71
N THR A 191 -10.69 8.01 -9.76
CA THR A 191 -11.52 8.85 -10.63
C THR A 191 -12.26 9.87 -9.78
N HIS A 192 -11.90 11.14 -9.94
CA HIS A 192 -12.56 12.26 -9.29
C HIS A 192 -13.87 12.60 -10.02
N PRO A 193 -14.91 13.07 -9.30
CA PRO A 193 -16.12 13.55 -9.95
C PRO A 193 -15.80 14.83 -10.76
N ASN A 194 -16.50 15.03 -11.87
CA ASN A 194 -16.28 16.20 -12.73
C ASN A 194 -16.96 17.49 -12.23
N ALA A 195 -17.81 17.37 -11.20
CA ALA A 195 -18.52 18.44 -10.54
C ALA A 195 -18.82 18.03 -9.08
N LYS A 196 -19.41 18.95 -8.30
CA LYS A 196 -19.89 18.62 -6.95
C LYS A 196 -20.86 17.44 -7.02
N HIS A 197 -20.59 16.42 -6.21
CA HIS A 197 -21.34 15.17 -6.25
C HIS A 197 -22.13 14.98 -4.95
N PRO A 198 -23.42 14.60 -5.00
CA PRO A 198 -24.27 14.54 -3.81
C PRO A 198 -23.82 13.53 -2.76
N LEU A 199 -23.05 12.51 -3.18
CA LEU A 199 -22.51 11.46 -2.32
C LEU A 199 -21.00 11.54 -2.09
N ILE A 200 -20.27 12.44 -2.76
CA ILE A 200 -18.81 12.55 -2.59
C ILE A 200 -18.56 13.97 -2.11
N ASP A 201 -18.25 14.09 -0.82
CA ASP A 201 -17.98 15.39 -0.24
C ASP A 201 -16.56 15.86 -0.61
N GLU A 202 -16.33 17.16 -0.58
CA GLU A 202 -14.98 17.73 -0.63
C GLU A 202 -14.25 17.46 0.70
N VAL A 203 -12.93 17.24 0.65
CA VAL A 203 -12.09 16.91 1.80
C VAL A 203 -10.80 17.72 1.74
N ASP A 204 -10.24 18.07 2.89
CA ASP A 204 -9.00 18.85 3.00
C ASP A 204 -7.76 17.97 2.77
N ARG A 205 -7.86 16.70 3.18
CA ARG A 205 -6.80 15.70 3.02
C ARG A 205 -7.37 14.43 2.41
N ASP A 206 -6.74 13.93 1.36
CA ASP A 206 -7.14 12.70 0.68
C ASP A 206 -5.89 11.83 0.54
N PHE A 207 -5.85 10.69 1.22
CA PHE A 207 -4.74 9.74 1.13
C PHE A 207 -5.20 8.43 0.52
N CYS A 208 -4.31 7.76 -0.21
CA CYS A 208 -4.53 6.41 -0.68
C CYS A 208 -3.32 5.49 -0.51
N PHE A 209 -3.60 4.22 -0.25
CA PHE A 209 -2.59 3.18 -0.19
C PHE A 209 -3.19 1.78 -0.39
N LEU A 210 -2.33 0.85 -0.78
CA LEU A 210 -2.61 -0.56 -0.97
C LEU A 210 -2.02 -1.36 0.18
N LEU A 211 -2.74 -2.40 0.57
CA LEU A 211 -2.28 -3.40 1.51
C LEU A 211 -1.53 -4.50 0.76
N ASN A 212 -0.37 -4.89 1.29
CA ASN A 212 0.52 -5.87 0.68
C ASN A 212 0.91 -6.94 1.69
N ALA A 213 1.11 -8.16 1.20
CA ALA A 213 1.64 -9.27 1.96
C ALA A 213 2.75 -9.93 1.13
N PHE A 214 3.85 -10.26 1.79
CA PHE A 214 5.01 -10.92 1.18
C PHE A 214 5.50 -12.05 2.08
N ASP A 215 6.16 -13.02 1.46
CA ASP A 215 6.96 -14.01 2.17
C ASP A 215 8.40 -13.82 1.71
N ILE A 216 9.22 -13.16 2.55
CA ILE A 216 10.63 -12.96 2.28
C ILE A 216 11.41 -13.59 3.43
N GLU A 217 12.25 -14.55 3.08
CA GLU A 217 13.12 -15.21 4.04
C GLU A 217 14.12 -14.21 4.64
N PRO A 218 14.35 -14.20 5.97
CA PRO A 218 15.40 -13.39 6.59
C PRO A 218 16.74 -13.60 5.88
N GLY A 219 17.43 -12.51 5.51
CA GLY A 219 18.66 -12.58 4.72
C GLY A 219 18.47 -12.52 3.19
N SER A 220 17.24 -12.73 2.70
CA SER A 220 16.89 -12.67 1.28
C SER A 220 16.31 -11.30 0.91
N ALA A 221 16.26 -11.01 -0.38
CA ALA A 221 15.58 -9.85 -0.95
C ALA A 221 14.39 -10.24 -1.84
N THR A 222 14.26 -11.50 -2.24
CA THR A 222 13.25 -11.91 -3.23
C THR A 222 12.10 -12.64 -2.55
N PRO A 223 10.83 -12.27 -2.81
CA PRO A 223 9.68 -13.00 -2.30
C PRO A 223 9.60 -14.46 -2.77
N LYS A 224 9.09 -15.34 -1.90
CA LYS A 224 8.64 -16.69 -2.24
C LYS A 224 7.27 -16.59 -2.93
N VAL A 225 7.28 -16.53 -4.26
CA VAL A 225 6.07 -16.30 -5.09
C VAL A 225 5.04 -17.45 -5.07
N MET A 226 5.41 -18.61 -4.51
CA MET A 226 4.52 -19.77 -4.38
C MET A 226 3.81 -19.83 -3.02
N THR A 227 4.00 -18.83 -2.16
CA THR A 227 3.33 -18.76 -0.85
C THR A 227 1.88 -18.33 -1.03
N MET A 228 0.95 -19.17 -0.56
CA MET A 228 -0.48 -18.97 -0.76
C MET A 228 -1.13 -18.19 0.39
N LEU A 229 -0.96 -18.65 1.64
CA LEU A 229 -1.63 -18.04 2.79
C LEU A 229 -0.67 -17.78 3.97
N ASP A 230 0.54 -18.32 3.92
CA ASP A 230 1.50 -18.31 5.02
C ASP A 230 2.55 -17.21 4.87
N PHE A 231 2.08 -15.97 4.64
CA PHE A 231 2.95 -14.81 4.50
C PHE A 231 3.60 -14.43 5.83
N ASN A 232 4.78 -13.81 5.79
CA ASN A 232 5.51 -13.40 7.00
C ASN A 232 5.69 -11.87 7.11
N LEU A 233 5.38 -11.11 6.06
CA LEU A 233 5.53 -9.66 6.01
C LEU A 233 4.25 -8.98 5.53
N TRP A 234 3.83 -7.95 6.25
CA TRP A 234 2.65 -7.15 5.92
C TRP A 234 3.02 -5.68 5.84
N ALA A 235 2.57 -5.03 4.78
CA ALA A 235 3.05 -3.71 4.39
C ALA A 235 1.93 -2.84 3.81
N TRP A 236 2.13 -1.52 3.86
CA TRP A 236 1.35 -0.56 3.07
C TRP A 236 2.25 -0.01 1.97
N ASN A 237 1.79 -0.07 0.72
CA ASN A 237 2.58 0.34 -0.44
C ASN A 237 4.03 -0.19 -0.42
N SER A 238 4.16 -1.49 -0.13
CA SER A 238 5.43 -2.23 -0.01
C SER A 238 6.41 -1.59 0.98
N ARG A 239 5.88 -0.92 2.01
CA ARG A 239 6.60 -0.38 3.16
C ARG A 239 6.04 -0.97 4.44
N ALA A 240 6.93 -1.30 5.38
CA ALA A 240 6.60 -1.81 6.69
C ALA A 240 7.15 -0.85 7.74
N PHE A 241 6.39 -0.58 8.81
CA PHE A 241 6.83 0.28 9.90
C PHE A 241 8.18 -0.19 10.46
N PRO A 242 9.15 0.71 10.70
CA PRO A 242 9.06 2.18 10.73
C PRO A 242 9.30 2.89 9.39
N GLY A 243 9.26 2.16 8.26
CA GLY A 243 9.41 2.73 6.92
C GLY A 243 8.15 3.38 6.35
N ILE A 244 6.97 3.20 6.97
CA ILE A 244 5.74 3.84 6.52
C ILE A 244 5.72 5.29 7.03
N ASP A 245 5.52 6.24 6.13
CA ASP A 245 5.46 7.66 6.48
C ASP A 245 4.23 7.96 7.36
N PRO A 246 4.30 8.99 8.22
CA PRO A 246 3.14 9.41 9.00
C PRO A 246 2.07 10.05 8.11
N LEU A 247 0.81 9.92 8.52
CA LEU A 247 -0.32 10.60 7.91
C LEU A 247 -0.47 11.97 8.60
N VAL A 248 0.01 13.04 7.96
CA VAL A 248 0.04 14.37 8.59
C VAL A 248 -1.16 15.21 8.17
N VAL A 249 -1.92 15.70 9.15
CA VAL A 249 -3.14 16.51 8.93
C VAL A 249 -3.21 17.69 9.90
N ARG A 250 -3.98 18.71 9.52
CA ARG A 250 -4.30 19.83 10.42
C ARG A 250 -5.52 19.48 11.27
N LYS A 251 -5.56 20.01 12.49
CA LYS A 251 -6.78 19.95 13.31
C LYS A 251 -7.98 20.53 12.55
N ASN A 252 -9.10 19.80 12.57
CA ASN A 252 -10.34 20.06 11.86
C ASN A 252 -10.28 19.88 10.33
N ASP A 253 -9.19 19.35 9.77
CA ASP A 253 -9.22 18.86 8.39
C ASP A 253 -10.29 17.77 8.28
N LYS A 254 -11.14 17.83 7.24
CA LYS A 254 -11.89 16.66 6.81
C LYS A 254 -10.94 15.75 6.04
N VAL A 255 -10.74 14.54 6.53
CA VAL A 255 -9.76 13.60 6.02
C VAL A 255 -10.48 12.43 5.33
N ARG A 256 -9.93 11.99 4.20
CA ARG A 256 -10.32 10.79 3.48
C ARG A 256 -9.15 9.82 3.39
N PHE A 257 -9.41 8.55 3.68
CA PHE A 257 -8.52 7.44 3.36
C PHE A 257 -9.16 6.52 2.32
N ARG A 258 -8.39 6.16 1.29
CA ARG A 258 -8.78 5.23 0.22
C ARG A 258 -7.85 4.03 0.27
N ILE A 259 -8.36 2.91 0.76
CA ILE A 259 -7.53 1.74 1.08
C ILE A 259 -7.99 0.57 0.24
N GLY A 260 -7.08 0.00 -0.53
CA GLY A 260 -7.33 -1.18 -1.37
C GLY A 260 -6.57 -2.41 -0.88
N ASN A 261 -7.17 -3.58 -1.04
CA ASN A 261 -6.57 -4.84 -0.61
C ASN A 261 -6.44 -5.82 -1.79
N LEU A 262 -5.20 -6.09 -2.19
CA LEU A 262 -4.86 -7.11 -3.18
C LEU A 262 -4.07 -8.28 -2.57
N THR A 263 -4.04 -8.39 -1.24
CA THR A 263 -3.47 -9.56 -0.55
C THR A 263 -4.46 -10.74 -0.57
N MET A 264 -4.01 -11.91 -0.11
CA MET A 264 -4.86 -13.10 0.00
C MET A 264 -5.59 -13.22 1.35
N THR A 265 -5.62 -12.15 2.17
CA THR A 265 -6.33 -12.14 3.45
C THR A 265 -7.06 -10.81 3.67
N ASN A 266 -8.09 -10.79 4.52
CA ASN A 266 -8.75 -9.54 4.89
C ASN A 266 -7.92 -8.75 5.92
N HIS A 267 -8.11 -7.44 5.97
CA HIS A 267 -7.38 -6.56 6.87
C HIS A 267 -8.34 -5.62 7.60
N PRO A 268 -8.56 -5.81 8.92
CA PRO A 268 -9.30 -4.85 9.74
C PRO A 268 -8.40 -3.66 10.04
N ILE A 269 -8.59 -2.53 9.36
CA ILE A 269 -7.81 -1.32 9.61
C ILE A 269 -8.48 -0.48 10.69
N HIS A 270 -7.77 -0.25 11.80
CA HIS A 270 -8.22 0.48 12.96
C HIS A 270 -7.53 1.86 13.04
N LEU A 271 -8.31 2.89 13.37
CA LEU A 271 -7.83 4.24 13.63
C LEU A 271 -8.11 4.61 15.09
N HIS A 272 -7.06 5.06 15.79
CA HIS A 272 -7.19 5.55 17.16
C HIS A 272 -7.68 7.02 17.18
N GLY A 273 -8.33 7.39 18.28
CA GLY A 273 -8.72 8.78 18.57
C GLY A 273 -9.86 9.35 17.74
N HIS A 274 -10.32 8.64 16.70
CA HIS A 274 -11.34 9.14 15.78
C HIS A 274 -12.32 8.04 15.39
N GLU A 275 -13.57 8.43 15.21
CA GLU A 275 -14.59 7.64 14.52
C GLU A 275 -14.74 8.15 13.07
N PHE A 276 -15.00 7.23 12.14
CA PHE A 276 -15.11 7.52 10.71
C PHE A 276 -16.34 6.87 10.09
N PHE A 277 -16.76 7.36 8.94
CA PHE A 277 -17.83 6.76 8.14
C PHE A 277 -17.27 6.03 6.92
N ILE A 278 -17.87 4.87 6.58
CA ILE A 278 -17.62 4.21 5.29
C ILE A 278 -18.37 4.97 4.18
N THR A 279 -17.67 5.81 3.44
CA THR A 279 -18.28 6.69 2.43
C THR A 279 -18.20 6.16 1.00
N GLY A 280 -17.46 5.08 0.77
CA GLY A 280 -17.37 4.44 -0.55
C GLY A 280 -16.71 3.06 -0.52
N THR A 281 -16.96 2.30 -1.58
CA THR A 281 -16.37 0.98 -1.84
C THR A 281 -15.77 0.91 -3.25
N ASP A 282 -15.25 -0.25 -3.64
CA ASP A 282 -14.93 -0.64 -5.03
C ASP A 282 -16.12 -0.49 -6.01
N GLY A 283 -17.34 -0.47 -5.48
CA GLY A 283 -18.59 -0.21 -6.19
C GLY A 283 -18.87 1.28 -6.44
N GLY A 284 -18.15 2.20 -5.80
CA GLY A 284 -18.40 3.65 -5.87
C GLY A 284 -18.86 4.24 -4.52
N PRO A 285 -19.43 5.45 -4.51
CA PRO A 285 -19.81 6.13 -3.27
C PRO A 285 -21.02 5.48 -2.58
N THR A 286 -20.93 5.32 -1.26
CA THR A 286 -22.00 4.77 -0.41
C THR A 286 -23.09 5.84 -0.19
N PRO A 287 -24.38 5.52 -0.38
CA PRO A 287 -25.50 6.42 -0.07
C PRO A 287 -25.42 6.95 1.36
N LYS A 288 -25.68 8.24 1.59
CA LYS A 288 -25.55 8.87 2.92
C LYS A 288 -26.39 8.16 4.00
N SER A 289 -27.59 7.67 3.64
CA SER A 289 -28.49 6.92 4.53
C SER A 289 -28.01 5.51 4.90
N ALA A 290 -27.02 4.98 4.19
CA ALA A 290 -26.45 3.65 4.41
C ALA A 290 -25.04 3.71 5.01
N ARG A 291 -24.57 4.89 5.40
CA ARG A 291 -23.28 5.05 6.10
C ARG A 291 -23.50 4.83 7.59
N TRP A 292 -22.53 4.19 8.23
CA TRP A 292 -22.49 4.01 9.68
C TRP A 292 -21.11 4.41 10.21
N PRO A 293 -21.03 4.87 11.48
CA PRO A 293 -19.75 5.16 12.11
C PRO A 293 -19.03 3.86 12.48
N GLU A 294 -17.71 3.89 12.37
CA GLU A 294 -16.78 2.81 12.71
C GLU A 294 -15.51 3.41 13.31
N ILE A 295 -14.77 2.57 14.03
CA ILE A 295 -13.36 2.83 14.39
C ILE A 295 -12.42 1.82 13.73
N THR A 296 -12.97 0.72 13.18
CA THR A 296 -12.24 -0.33 12.49
C THR A 296 -13.04 -0.80 11.29
N ALA A 297 -12.41 -0.84 10.11
CA ALA A 297 -13.05 -1.31 8.89
C ALA A 297 -12.33 -2.54 8.33
N ASP A 298 -13.06 -3.64 8.12
CA ASP A 298 -12.52 -4.79 7.39
C ASP A 298 -12.48 -4.52 5.89
N ILE A 299 -11.29 -4.74 5.31
CA ILE A 299 -11.03 -4.59 3.89
C ILE A 299 -10.73 -5.97 3.34
N ALA A 300 -11.73 -6.62 2.74
CA ALA A 300 -11.57 -7.97 2.20
C ALA A 300 -10.76 -7.98 0.90
N VAL A 301 -10.33 -9.18 0.49
CA VAL A 301 -9.56 -9.41 -0.73
C VAL A 301 -10.30 -8.87 -1.95
N GLY A 302 -9.59 -8.11 -2.78
CA GLY A 302 -10.12 -7.45 -3.98
C GLY A 302 -10.95 -6.19 -3.69
N GLN A 303 -11.24 -5.89 -2.43
CA GLN A 303 -12.08 -4.74 -2.10
C GLN A 303 -11.29 -3.46 -1.91
N MET A 304 -12.02 -2.36 -2.08
CA MET A 304 -11.62 -1.04 -1.62
C MET A 304 -12.59 -0.51 -0.57
N ARG A 305 -12.07 0.32 0.34
CA ARG A 305 -12.85 1.13 1.27
C ARG A 305 -12.40 2.58 1.24
N GLN A 306 -13.37 3.47 1.28
CA GLN A 306 -13.18 4.89 1.50
C GLN A 306 -13.74 5.26 2.88
N LEU A 307 -12.89 5.83 3.72
CA LEU A 307 -13.19 6.22 5.09
C LEU A 307 -13.10 7.75 5.17
N GLU A 308 -14.06 8.42 5.82
CA GLU A 308 -14.01 9.86 6.06
C GLU A 308 -14.30 10.22 7.51
N PHE A 309 -13.53 11.16 8.05
CA PHE A 309 -13.66 11.70 9.40
C PHE A 309 -13.19 13.15 9.45
N VAL A 310 -13.45 13.82 10.57
CA VAL A 310 -12.88 15.13 10.89
C VAL A 310 -11.76 14.90 11.89
N ALA A 311 -10.57 15.45 11.65
CA ALA A 311 -9.42 15.32 12.54
C ALA A 311 -9.52 16.34 13.70
N ASP A 312 -10.50 16.19 14.57
CA ASP A 312 -10.80 17.13 15.66
C ASP A 312 -9.97 16.90 16.93
N GLU A 313 -9.33 15.73 17.07
CA GLU A 313 -8.49 15.40 18.23
C GLU A 313 -6.98 15.54 17.93
N GLU A 314 -6.32 16.49 18.60
CA GLU A 314 -4.88 16.71 18.46
C GLU A 314 -4.07 15.58 19.11
N GLY A 315 -3.07 15.06 18.41
CA GLY A 315 -2.28 13.96 18.93
C GLY A 315 -1.46 13.24 17.88
N ASP A 316 -0.76 12.21 18.36
CA ASP A 316 -0.16 11.17 17.54
C ASP A 316 -0.99 9.90 17.75
N TRP A 317 -1.81 9.56 16.77
CA TRP A 317 -2.79 8.49 16.85
C TRP A 317 -2.36 7.30 16.00
N ALA A 318 -2.34 6.11 16.59
CA ALA A 318 -2.00 4.91 15.84
C ALA A 318 -3.07 4.61 14.78
N MET A 319 -2.60 4.20 13.60
CA MET A 319 -3.42 3.62 12.55
C MET A 319 -2.77 2.31 12.12
N HIS A 320 -3.49 1.19 12.21
CA HIS A 320 -2.87 -0.11 11.99
C HIS A 320 -3.86 -1.20 11.59
N CYS A 321 -3.35 -2.29 11.03
CA CYS A 321 -4.13 -3.51 10.91
C CYS A 321 -4.35 -4.13 12.30
N HIS A 322 -5.57 -4.55 12.61
CA HIS A 322 -5.95 -5.09 13.92
C HIS A 322 -5.80 -6.61 14.03
N LYS A 323 -5.17 -7.24 13.03
CA LYS A 323 -4.60 -8.57 13.16
C LYS A 323 -3.21 -8.42 13.78
N SER A 324 -3.03 -8.85 15.02
CA SER A 324 -1.80 -8.60 15.80
C SER A 324 -0.53 -9.04 15.07
N HIS A 325 -0.55 -10.17 14.36
CA HIS A 325 0.60 -10.63 13.58
C HIS A 325 0.98 -9.70 12.41
N HIS A 326 0.03 -8.96 11.84
CA HIS A 326 0.30 -7.99 10.78
C HIS A 326 1.05 -6.74 11.26
N THR A 327 1.13 -6.52 12.57
CA THR A 327 1.80 -5.36 13.17
C THR A 327 3.10 -5.73 13.88
N MET A 328 3.78 -6.81 13.47
CA MET A 328 4.97 -7.31 14.18
C MET A 328 6.25 -7.41 13.34
N ASN A 329 6.25 -7.09 12.03
CA ASN A 329 7.33 -7.40 11.06
C ASN A 329 7.62 -8.92 11.01
N ALA A 330 8.68 -9.35 10.30
CA ALA A 330 8.87 -10.74 9.93
C ALA A 330 8.77 -11.69 11.14
N MET A 331 7.68 -12.46 11.21
CA MET A 331 7.45 -13.45 12.25
C MET A 331 7.74 -14.85 11.70
N GLY A 332 8.42 -15.67 12.48
CA GLY A 332 8.49 -17.12 12.23
C GLY A 332 7.26 -17.81 12.83
N HIS A 333 6.71 -18.79 12.11
CA HIS A 333 5.52 -19.55 12.55
C HIS A 333 5.85 -20.78 13.41
N ASP A 334 7.13 -21.19 13.44
CA ASP A 334 7.57 -22.43 14.07
C ASP A 334 8.15 -22.25 15.49
N VAL A 335 7.96 -21.10 16.13
CA VAL A 335 8.47 -20.83 17.48
C VAL A 335 7.49 -21.35 18.53
N PRO A 336 7.91 -22.25 19.44
CA PRO A 336 7.03 -22.77 20.50
C PRO A 336 6.62 -21.67 21.49
N THR A 337 5.44 -21.83 22.10
CA THR A 337 4.99 -20.92 23.19
C THR A 337 5.82 -21.16 24.45
N MET A 338 6.55 -20.14 24.90
CA MET A 338 7.46 -20.23 26.05
C MET A 338 6.95 -19.49 27.31
N ILE A 339 5.73 -18.95 27.26
CA ILE A 339 5.13 -18.20 28.38
C ILE A 339 4.97 -19.12 29.59
N GLY A 340 5.53 -18.69 30.74
CA GLY A 340 5.44 -19.43 32.01
C GLY A 340 6.37 -20.65 32.13
N VAL A 341 7.26 -20.87 31.15
CA VAL A 341 8.30 -21.91 31.24
C VAL A 341 9.52 -21.34 31.99
N ASP A 342 9.94 -22.00 33.08
CA ASP A 342 11.14 -21.59 33.84
C ASP A 342 12.41 -21.97 33.08
N HIS A 343 13.02 -20.99 32.41
CA HIS A 343 14.23 -21.19 31.64
C HIS A 343 15.51 -21.13 32.47
N ARG A 344 15.48 -20.85 33.78
CA ARG A 344 16.72 -20.58 34.54
C ARG A 344 17.72 -21.74 34.53
N ALA A 345 17.24 -22.98 34.48
CA ALA A 345 18.11 -24.16 34.38
C ALA A 345 18.67 -24.33 32.96
N VAL A 346 17.80 -24.19 31.95
CA VAL A 346 18.15 -24.34 30.52
C VAL A 346 19.06 -23.21 30.05
N ALA A 347 18.73 -21.96 30.37
CA ALA A 347 19.54 -20.78 30.10
C ALA A 347 20.94 -20.93 30.69
N ARG A 348 21.09 -21.37 31.94
CA ARG A 348 22.43 -21.61 32.54
C ARG A 348 23.26 -22.64 31.76
N GLN A 349 22.63 -23.67 31.20
CA GLN A 349 23.32 -24.66 30.36
C GLN A 349 23.66 -24.09 28.98
N ILE A 350 22.74 -23.36 28.35
CA ILE A 350 22.92 -22.80 27.02
C ILE A 350 23.93 -21.64 27.04
N THR A 351 23.86 -20.72 28.00
CA THR A 351 24.84 -19.63 28.16
C THR A 351 26.26 -20.17 28.43
N GLY A 352 26.37 -21.37 29.00
CA GLY A 352 27.66 -22.08 29.13
C GLY A 352 28.26 -22.58 27.80
N LEU A 353 27.43 -22.70 26.75
CA LEU A 353 27.84 -23.17 25.41
C LEU A 353 27.80 -22.05 24.35
N VAL A 354 26.88 -21.11 24.49
CA VAL A 354 26.65 -19.95 23.63
C VAL A 354 26.50 -18.73 24.56
N PRO A 355 27.61 -18.02 24.86
CA PRO A 355 27.62 -16.92 25.84
C PRO A 355 26.60 -15.82 25.54
N ASP A 356 26.23 -15.65 24.28
CA ASP A 356 25.29 -14.61 23.82
C ASP A 356 23.82 -15.07 23.78
N TYR A 357 23.51 -16.26 24.29
CA TYR A 357 22.13 -16.75 24.33
C TYR A 357 21.26 -15.97 25.32
N MET A 358 20.15 -15.40 24.81
CA MET A 358 19.19 -14.64 25.61
C MET A 358 17.85 -15.37 25.71
N VAL A 359 17.28 -15.35 26.91
CA VAL A 359 15.96 -15.94 27.18
C VAL A 359 14.87 -15.03 26.63
N MET A 360 14.02 -15.58 25.77
CA MET A 360 12.94 -14.86 25.10
C MET A 360 11.57 -15.38 25.52
N GLY A 361 10.60 -14.48 25.69
CA GLY A 361 9.18 -14.84 25.78
C GLY A 361 8.69 -15.36 27.13
N GLU A 362 9.51 -15.43 28.18
CA GLU A 362 9.08 -15.91 29.52
C GLU A 362 8.01 -15.00 30.15
N ARG A 363 8.16 -13.67 30.00
CA ARG A 363 7.28 -12.63 30.60
C ARG A 363 6.44 -11.87 29.56
N GLY A 364 6.41 -12.36 28.32
CA GLY A 364 5.83 -11.69 27.16
C GLY A 364 6.88 -11.29 26.12
N MET A 365 6.44 -10.62 25.05
CA MET A 365 7.29 -10.25 23.91
C MET A 365 7.77 -8.79 23.92
N HIS A 366 7.35 -7.97 24.90
CA HIS A 366 7.70 -6.55 24.92
C HIS A 366 9.21 -6.30 25.05
N ASP A 367 9.91 -7.12 25.84
CA ASP A 367 11.37 -7.02 26.00
C ASP A 367 12.10 -7.11 24.63
N MET A 368 11.51 -7.79 23.64
CA MET A 368 12.09 -7.92 22.30
C MET A 368 12.10 -6.61 21.50
N THR A 369 11.30 -5.62 21.91
CA THR A 369 11.26 -4.29 21.30
C THR A 369 12.46 -3.43 21.72
N GLU A 370 13.07 -3.75 22.86
CA GLU A 370 14.22 -3.05 23.42
C GLU A 370 15.55 -3.79 23.16
N MET A 371 15.48 -5.08 22.86
CA MET A 371 16.64 -5.93 22.62
C MET A 371 17.08 -5.91 21.14
N GLN A 372 18.34 -5.58 20.90
CA GLN A 372 18.97 -5.73 19.58
C GLN A 372 19.71 -7.06 19.51
N MET A 373 19.09 -8.07 18.91
CA MET A 373 19.81 -9.29 18.51
C MET A 373 20.47 -9.09 17.15
N PRO A 374 21.65 -9.67 16.88
CA PRO A 374 22.20 -9.74 15.54
C PRO A 374 21.22 -10.48 14.63
N LEU A 375 20.74 -9.81 13.59
CA LEU A 375 19.92 -10.39 12.52
C LEU A 375 20.78 -10.61 11.29
N PRO A 376 20.42 -11.56 10.40
CA PRO A 376 21.00 -11.59 9.07
C PRO A 376 20.83 -10.23 8.38
N ASP A 377 21.83 -9.83 7.60
CA ASP A 377 21.74 -8.64 6.75
C ASP A 377 20.43 -8.64 5.95
N ASN A 378 19.84 -7.47 5.69
CA ASN A 378 18.61 -7.36 4.93
C ASN A 378 17.41 -8.11 5.55
N THR A 379 17.20 -7.96 6.86
CA THR A 379 16.03 -8.49 7.58
C THR A 379 15.31 -7.34 8.29
N ALA A 380 13.99 -7.24 8.14
CA ALA A 380 13.19 -6.32 8.94
C ALA A 380 13.12 -6.82 10.40
N PRO A 381 13.59 -6.06 11.39
CA PRO A 381 13.53 -6.52 12.77
C PRO A 381 12.09 -6.46 13.28
N MET A 382 11.77 -7.43 14.14
CA MET A 382 10.46 -7.58 14.77
C MET A 382 10.14 -6.35 15.64
N MET A 383 8.91 -5.84 15.54
CA MET A 383 8.39 -4.73 16.38
C MET A 383 9.37 -3.56 16.51
N THR A 384 9.69 -2.90 15.39
CA THR A 384 10.66 -1.81 15.35
C THR A 384 10.03 -0.44 15.20
N GLY A 385 10.58 0.52 15.94
CA GLY A 385 10.22 1.92 15.85
C GLY A 385 10.51 2.62 17.16
N THR A 386 10.54 3.95 17.13
CA THR A 386 10.71 4.77 18.34
C THR A 386 9.59 5.79 18.41
N GLY A 387 9.21 6.12 19.63
CA GLY A 387 8.23 7.14 19.97
C GLY A 387 8.75 8.01 21.12
N PRO A 388 7.95 8.97 21.60
CA PRO A 388 8.37 9.90 22.65
C PRO A 388 8.68 9.23 24.00
N PHE A 389 8.23 7.98 24.20
CA PHE A 389 8.42 7.20 25.43
C PHE A 389 9.33 5.97 25.26
N GLY A 390 10.04 5.83 24.14
CA GLY A 390 10.93 4.69 23.87
C GLY A 390 10.50 3.86 22.67
N ALA A 391 10.78 2.55 22.71
CA ALA A 391 10.46 1.64 21.61
C ALA A 391 8.94 1.53 21.40
N VAL A 392 8.51 1.62 20.14
CA VAL A 392 7.13 1.30 19.77
C VAL A 392 7.10 -0.19 19.47
N GLY A 393 6.38 -0.97 20.27
CA GLY A 393 6.27 -2.43 20.11
C GLY A 393 5.41 -2.87 18.92
N MET A 394 5.53 -2.18 17.79
CA MET A 394 4.79 -2.41 16.55
C MET A 394 5.77 -2.46 15.37
N GLY A 395 5.35 -3.11 14.30
CA GLY A 395 6.01 -3.21 12.99
C GLY A 395 4.96 -3.35 11.90
N GLY A 396 5.36 -3.69 10.67
CA GLY A 396 4.44 -4.10 9.60
C GLY A 396 3.44 -3.02 9.21
N MET A 397 2.15 -3.38 9.22
CA MET A 397 1.01 -2.51 8.87
C MET A 397 0.64 -1.55 10.02
N PHE A 398 1.53 -0.62 10.33
CA PHE A 398 1.35 0.40 11.35
C PHE A 398 1.86 1.76 10.85
N SER A 399 1.14 2.83 11.13
CA SER A 399 1.64 4.20 11.02
C SER A 399 0.93 5.09 12.03
N VAL A 400 1.28 6.37 12.01
CA VAL A 400 0.77 7.39 12.94
C VAL A 400 0.05 8.48 12.15
N LEU A 401 -1.22 8.70 12.47
CA LEU A 401 -1.94 9.92 12.14
C LEU A 401 -1.47 11.04 13.08
N LYS A 402 -0.80 12.05 12.52
CA LYS A 402 -0.29 13.21 13.25
C LYS A 402 -1.21 14.40 13.01
N VAL A 403 -1.98 14.77 14.03
CA VAL A 403 -2.91 15.91 13.99
C VAL A 403 -2.27 17.10 14.72
N ARG A 404 -2.15 18.25 14.05
CA ARG A 404 -1.62 19.49 14.66
C ARG A 404 -2.48 20.70 14.30
N ARG A 405 -2.80 21.55 15.28
CA ARG A 405 -3.52 22.81 15.04
C ARG A 405 -2.79 23.80 14.12
N ASP A 406 -1.46 23.78 14.16
CA ASP A 406 -0.55 24.70 13.48
C ASP A 406 0.08 24.10 12.21
N GLN A 407 -0.34 22.89 11.80
CA GLN A 407 0.05 22.34 10.50
C GLN A 407 -0.44 23.28 9.38
N PRO A 408 0.45 23.79 8.50
CA PRO A 408 0.04 24.61 7.38
C PRO A 408 -0.85 23.83 6.39
N HIS A 409 -1.79 24.52 5.75
CA HIS A 409 -2.60 23.94 4.69
C HIS A 409 -1.71 23.43 3.54
N GLY A 410 -1.98 22.21 3.07
CA GLY A 410 -1.21 21.58 1.99
C GLY A 410 0.20 21.12 2.37
N ASP A 411 0.64 21.32 3.62
CA ASP A 411 1.92 20.80 4.11
C ASP A 411 1.74 19.38 4.66
N TYR A 412 2.58 18.45 4.21
CA TYR A 412 2.58 17.03 4.57
C TYR A 412 3.86 16.61 5.33
N ARG A 413 4.76 17.55 5.63
CA ARG A 413 6.00 17.25 6.35
C ARG A 413 5.70 16.81 7.78
N ASP A 414 6.46 15.84 8.27
CA ASP A 414 6.35 15.35 9.65
C ASP A 414 6.63 16.49 10.66
N PRO A 415 5.65 16.87 11.52
CA PRO A 415 5.83 17.90 12.54
C PRO A 415 6.60 17.40 13.79
N GLY A 416 7.06 16.15 13.81
CA GLY A 416 7.70 15.52 14.96
C GLY A 416 6.67 14.97 15.96
N TRP A 417 7.13 14.60 17.17
CA TRP A 417 6.27 14.00 18.20
C TRP A 417 5.32 15.00 18.84
N PHE A 418 4.10 14.54 19.15
CA PHE A 418 3.12 15.35 19.86
C PHE A 418 3.59 15.68 21.28
N LYS A 419 3.40 16.94 21.70
CA LYS A 419 3.72 17.39 23.06
C LYS A 419 2.48 17.23 23.93
N HIS A 420 2.43 16.15 24.71
CA HIS A 420 1.32 15.86 25.60
C HIS A 420 1.12 16.99 26.64
N PRO A 421 -0.12 17.51 26.80
CA PRO A 421 -0.41 18.48 27.85
C PRO A 421 -0.12 17.92 29.26
N PRO A 422 0.21 18.77 30.24
CA PRO A 422 0.41 18.33 31.62
C PRO A 422 -0.81 17.59 32.16
N GLY A 423 -0.60 16.42 32.76
CA GLY A 423 -1.65 15.59 33.36
C GLY A 423 -2.44 14.70 32.39
N THR A 424 -2.10 14.69 31.10
CA THR A 424 -2.80 13.83 30.10
C THR A 424 -2.02 12.56 29.74
N VAL A 425 -0.92 12.28 30.43
CA VAL A 425 -0.15 11.04 30.29
C VAL A 425 -0.52 10.12 31.46
N ALA A 426 -0.69 8.83 31.17
CA ALA A 426 -0.91 7.83 32.22
C ALA A 426 0.25 7.86 33.22
N TYR A 427 -0.06 7.63 34.49
CA TYR A 427 0.91 7.64 35.58
C TYR A 427 0.80 6.36 36.40
N GLU A 428 1.91 5.97 37.02
CA GLU A 428 1.92 4.85 37.95
C GLU A 428 1.01 5.14 39.14
N TRP A 429 0.10 4.21 39.43
CA TRP A 429 -0.70 4.31 40.63
C TRP A 429 0.13 3.86 41.84
N THR A 430 0.37 4.78 42.77
CA THR A 430 1.21 4.56 43.97
C THR A 430 0.38 4.46 45.27
N GLY A 431 -0.94 4.29 45.15
CA GLY A 431 -1.83 4.13 46.29
C GLY A 431 -1.73 2.76 46.96
N THR A 432 -2.41 2.60 48.09
CA THR A 432 -2.53 1.30 48.77
C THR A 432 -3.64 0.46 48.15
N LEU A 433 -3.33 -0.80 47.80
CA LEU A 433 -4.34 -1.75 47.34
C LEU A 433 -5.33 -1.99 48.48
N ALA A 434 -6.62 -1.80 48.21
CA ALA A 434 -7.64 -2.26 49.14
C ALA A 434 -7.46 -3.76 49.36
N GLU A 435 -7.51 -4.22 50.61
CA GLU A 435 -7.51 -5.66 50.89
C GLU A 435 -8.67 -6.27 50.11
N ALA A 436 -8.34 -7.18 49.17
CA ALA A 436 -9.36 -7.94 48.46
C ALA A 436 -10.26 -8.60 49.52
N PRO A 437 -11.59 -8.48 49.41
CA PRO A 437 -12.48 -9.13 50.37
C PRO A 437 -12.10 -10.60 50.41
N ARG A 438 -11.65 -11.07 51.58
CA ARG A 438 -11.35 -12.49 51.78
C ARG A 438 -12.65 -13.24 51.56
N GLY A 439 -12.77 -13.86 50.38
CA GLY A 439 -13.79 -14.88 50.17
C GLY A 439 -13.65 -15.89 51.31
N GLY A 440 -14.79 -16.33 51.86
CA GLY A 440 -14.81 -17.38 52.86
C GLY A 440 -13.98 -18.60 52.43
N PRO A 441 -13.61 -19.49 53.37
CA PRO A 441 -12.76 -20.63 53.09
C PRO A 441 -13.20 -21.33 51.81
N PRO A 442 -12.27 -21.63 50.88
CA PRO A 442 -12.64 -22.23 49.61
C PRO A 442 -13.48 -23.47 49.88
N ALA A 443 -14.66 -23.55 49.25
CA ALA A 443 -15.34 -24.83 49.13
C ALA A 443 -14.30 -25.81 48.58
N ALA A 444 -14.16 -26.97 49.25
CA ALA A 444 -13.13 -27.99 49.00
C ALA A 444 -12.71 -28.01 47.52
N ALA A 445 -11.40 -27.88 47.29
CA ALA A 445 -10.80 -27.78 45.96
C ALA A 445 -11.55 -28.66 44.96
N LYS A 446 -12.30 -28.04 44.03
CA LYS A 446 -12.73 -28.78 42.85
C LYS A 446 -11.44 -29.30 42.21
N ALA A 447 -11.41 -30.61 41.96
CA ALA A 447 -10.28 -31.33 41.43
C ALA A 447 -9.57 -30.50 40.35
N ALA A 448 -8.23 -30.55 40.33
CA ALA A 448 -7.42 -29.95 39.28
C ALA A 448 -8.11 -30.20 37.94
N VAL A 449 -8.44 -29.13 37.23
CA VAL A 449 -8.99 -29.25 35.87
C VAL A 449 -7.85 -29.78 35.02
N GLU A 450 -7.77 -31.10 34.91
CA GLU A 450 -6.90 -31.77 33.97
C GLU A 450 -7.43 -31.41 32.57
N VAL A 451 -6.64 -30.62 31.83
CA VAL A 451 -6.94 -30.33 30.42
C VAL A 451 -6.79 -31.64 29.66
N GLN A 452 -7.90 -32.34 29.44
CA GLN A 452 -7.94 -33.54 28.63
C GLN A 452 -7.77 -33.16 27.17
N VAL A 453 -6.52 -33.17 26.69
CA VAL A 453 -6.21 -33.01 25.27
C VAL A 453 -6.66 -34.27 24.54
N ARG A 454 -7.81 -34.19 23.85
CA ARG A 454 -8.25 -35.23 22.93
C ARG A 454 -7.47 -35.06 21.62
N LYS A 455 -6.46 -35.91 21.38
CA LYS A 455 -5.83 -36.01 20.05
C LYS A 455 -6.94 -36.27 19.02
N PRO A 456 -6.97 -35.56 17.87
CA PRO A 456 -7.87 -35.93 16.79
C PRO A 456 -7.60 -37.39 16.42
N GLY A 457 -8.66 -38.21 16.42
CA GLY A 457 -8.56 -39.58 15.95
C GLY A 457 -8.09 -39.56 14.49
N ALA A 458 -7.09 -40.38 14.16
CA ALA A 458 -6.69 -40.61 12.79
C ALA A 458 -7.90 -41.17 12.02
N GLY A 459 -8.52 -40.34 11.18
CA GLY A 459 -9.63 -40.80 10.34
C GLY A 459 -10.54 -39.68 9.87
N HIS A 460 -10.07 -38.85 8.95
CA HIS A 460 -10.95 -38.21 7.96
C HIS A 460 -10.21 -38.14 6.62
N GLY A 461 -10.32 -39.23 5.86
CA GLY A 461 -10.30 -39.14 4.42
C GLY A 461 -11.64 -38.54 3.96
N HIS A 462 -11.55 -37.63 2.99
CA HIS A 462 -12.64 -36.89 2.35
C HIS A 462 -13.21 -35.73 3.17
N HIS A 463 -12.79 -34.50 2.83
CA HIS A 463 -13.64 -33.52 2.14
C HIS A 463 -12.78 -32.42 1.51
#